data_AF-Q2S197-F1
#
_entry.id   AF-Q2S197-F1
#
_cell.length_a   1.000
_cell.length_b   1.000
_cell.length_c   1.000
_cell.angle_alpha   90.00
_cell.angle_beta   90.00
_cell.angle_gamma   90.00
#
_symmetry.space_group_name_H-M   'P 1'
#
loop_
_entity.id
_entity.type
_entity.pdbx_description
1 polymer ?
#
loop_
_entity_poly.entity_id
_entity_poly.type
_entity_poly.pdbx_seq_one_letter_code
_entity_poly.pdbx_strand_id
1 'polypeptide(L)'
;MPLPNALPVRVLTVLAGVWMSGMVLGACSGPGSTGRSSEGEPGTRIYHVQLRLTEDKGRATEALGRASRWWRERPPAERPPLVQGTSSSGRPVTITWKAPLYRVRLGPFATETQAEAVLDAARPAFPEAFVAPNRAAAPAQKR
;
A
#
# COMPACT_ATOMS: atom_id res chain seq x y z
N MET A 1 17.66 17.95 48.93
CA MET A 1 17.87 16.78 49.81
C MET A 1 16.92 15.67 49.40
N PRO A 2 17.35 14.41 49.52
CA PRO A 2 17.52 13.46 48.41
C PRO A 2 16.47 12.31 48.51
N LEU A 3 16.30 11.34 47.60
CA LEU A 3 17.24 10.38 47.01
C LEU A 3 16.58 9.72 45.76
N PRO A 4 17.41 9.16 44.86
CA PRO A 4 17.04 8.41 43.65
C PRO A 4 16.80 6.93 43.98
N ASN A 5 16.45 6.13 42.96
CA ASN A 5 16.71 4.67 42.79
C ASN A 5 15.63 4.06 41.89
N ALA A 6 15.84 3.05 41.07
CA ALA A 6 17.00 2.33 40.58
C ALA A 6 16.47 1.41 39.46
N LEU A 7 17.23 1.21 38.39
CA LEU A 7 17.07 0.05 37.51
C LEU A 7 17.63 -1.20 38.21
N PRO A 8 17.11 -2.39 37.89
CA PRO A 8 17.98 -3.41 37.27
C PRO A 8 17.23 -4.14 36.13
N VAL A 9 17.80 -4.34 34.93
CA VAL A 9 18.86 -5.30 34.52
C VAL A 9 18.44 -6.78 34.72
N ARG A 10 18.69 -7.57 33.64
CA ARG A 10 18.62 -9.04 33.47
C ARG A 10 17.25 -9.54 32.99
N VAL A 11 17.13 -10.39 31.97
CA VAL A 11 17.91 -11.60 31.70
C VAL A 11 18.04 -11.85 30.20
N LEU A 12 19.29 -12.12 29.80
CA LEU A 12 19.74 -12.70 28.54
C LEU A 12 19.40 -14.21 28.56
N THR A 13 18.77 -14.76 27.53
CA THR A 13 18.75 -16.21 27.34
C THR A 13 19.04 -16.56 25.89
N VAL A 14 20.26 -17.07 25.71
CA VAL A 14 20.80 -17.75 24.54
C VAL A 14 20.41 -19.22 24.64
N LEU A 15 19.95 -19.82 23.53
CA LEU A 15 20.02 -21.27 23.22
C LEU A 15 19.63 -21.39 21.73
N ALA A 16 20.57 -21.39 20.78
CA ALA A 16 21.40 -22.53 20.39
C ALA A 16 20.57 -23.80 20.13
N GLY A 17 20.19 -24.00 18.87
CA GLY A 17 19.50 -25.19 18.39
C GLY A 17 19.84 -25.43 16.91
N VAL A 18 21.08 -25.84 16.67
CA VAL A 18 21.54 -26.40 15.38
C VAL A 18 20.92 -27.78 15.23
N TRP A 19 20.13 -28.00 14.19
CA TRP A 19 19.90 -29.33 13.62
C TRP A 19 20.20 -29.29 12.14
N MET A 20 21.25 -30.03 11.78
CA MET A 20 21.71 -30.30 10.44
C MET A 20 20.81 -31.33 9.73
N SER A 21 20.69 -31.12 8.43
CA SER A 21 20.64 -32.13 7.37
C SER A 21 19.39 -33.00 7.20
N GLY A 22 18.78 -32.85 6.02
CA GLY A 22 17.87 -33.81 5.41
C GLY A 22 17.67 -33.48 3.93
N MET A 23 18.64 -33.86 3.10
CA MET A 23 18.56 -33.78 1.63
C MET A 23 17.67 -34.94 1.13
N VAL A 24 16.57 -34.64 0.42
CA VAL A 24 15.95 -35.59 -0.52
C VAL A 24 15.48 -34.82 -1.77
N LEU A 25 16.03 -35.23 -2.90
CA LEU A 25 15.65 -34.82 -4.25
C LEU A 25 14.25 -35.35 -4.59
N GLY A 26 13.40 -34.51 -5.18
CA GLY A 26 12.08 -34.91 -5.65
C GLY A 26 11.47 -33.85 -6.55
N ALA A 27 11.87 -33.87 -7.82
CA ALA A 27 11.21 -33.13 -8.89
C ALA A 27 9.78 -33.63 -9.07
N CYS A 28 8.81 -32.88 -8.55
CA CYS A 28 7.41 -33.02 -8.95
C CYS A 28 7.12 -31.95 -10.00
N SER A 29 7.24 -32.34 -11.27
CA SER A 29 6.59 -31.69 -12.40
C SER A 29 5.09 -31.66 -12.14
N GLY A 30 4.59 -30.53 -11.65
CA GLY A 30 3.15 -30.27 -11.59
C GLY A 30 2.63 -30.00 -13.00
N PRO A 31 1.58 -30.69 -13.47
CA PRO A 31 0.98 -30.40 -14.77
C PRO A 31 0.49 -28.95 -14.79
N GLY A 32 0.86 -28.24 -15.86
CA GLY A 32 0.48 -26.86 -16.10
C GLY A 32 -1.02 -26.70 -15.90
N SER A 33 -1.38 -25.88 -14.91
CA SER A 33 -2.72 -25.32 -14.86
C SER A 33 -2.85 -24.43 -16.09
N THR A 34 -3.39 -24.99 -17.17
CA THR A 34 -4.10 -24.28 -18.22
C THR A 34 -5.35 -23.68 -17.60
N GLY A 35 -5.15 -22.73 -16.69
CA GLY A 35 -6.07 -21.64 -16.46
C GLY A 35 -5.66 -20.58 -17.46
N ARG A 36 -6.19 -20.68 -18.69
CA ARG A 36 -6.24 -19.55 -19.62
C ARG A 36 -7.11 -18.47 -18.96
N SER A 37 -6.55 -17.77 -17.99
CA SER A 37 -7.00 -16.43 -17.65
C SER A 37 -6.66 -15.62 -18.87
N SER A 38 -7.68 -15.16 -19.59
CA SER A 38 -7.54 -14.36 -20.79
C SER A 38 -6.37 -13.41 -20.66
N GLU A 39 -5.36 -13.62 -21.51
CA GLU A 39 -4.24 -12.71 -21.75
C GLU A 39 -4.84 -11.45 -22.39
N GLY A 40 -5.52 -10.65 -21.58
CA GLY A 40 -5.72 -9.24 -21.86
C GLY A 40 -4.37 -8.57 -21.73
N GLU A 41 -4.03 -7.70 -22.68
CA GLU A 41 -2.79 -6.93 -22.65
C GLU A 41 -2.48 -6.43 -21.23
N PRO A 42 -1.21 -6.54 -20.78
CA PRO A 42 -0.83 -6.08 -19.45
C PRO A 42 -1.15 -4.58 -19.32
N GLY A 43 -2.27 -4.25 -18.69
CA GLY A 43 -2.67 -2.87 -18.46
C GLY A 43 -1.55 -2.05 -17.79
N THR A 44 -1.45 -0.76 -18.15
CA THR A 44 -0.41 0.15 -17.68
C THR A 44 -0.33 0.15 -16.16
N ARG A 45 0.89 0.02 -15.64
CA ARG A 45 1.18 0.08 -14.19
C ARG A 45 0.88 1.49 -13.70
N ILE A 46 0.12 1.58 -12.61
CA ILE A 46 -0.16 2.82 -11.89
C ILE A 46 0.11 2.61 -10.41
N TYR A 47 0.36 3.70 -9.69
CA TYR A 47 0.77 3.65 -8.29
C TYR A 47 -0.19 4.45 -7.42
N HIS A 48 -0.47 3.93 -6.24
CA HIS A 48 -1.25 4.62 -5.22
C HIS A 48 -0.46 4.67 -3.92
N VAL A 49 -0.73 5.67 -3.08
CA VAL A 49 -0.33 5.63 -1.68
C VAL A 49 -1.52 5.11 -0.88
N GLN A 50 -1.40 3.90 -0.32
CA GLN A 50 -2.39 3.32 0.59
C GLN A 50 -2.24 3.98 1.96
N LEU A 51 -3.24 4.75 2.39
CA LEU A 51 -3.17 5.54 3.63
C LEU A 51 -3.79 4.82 4.83
N ARG A 52 -4.82 4.01 4.59
CA ARG A 52 -5.52 3.24 5.63
C ARG A 52 -6.12 1.97 5.05
N LEU A 53 -6.04 0.88 5.80
CA LEU A 53 -6.74 -0.37 5.57
C LEU A 53 -7.52 -0.73 6.85
N THR A 54 -8.83 -0.93 6.77
CA THR A 54 -9.66 -1.18 7.97
C THR A 54 -10.99 -1.82 7.62
N GLU A 55 -11.56 -2.64 8.52
CA GLU A 55 -12.92 -3.19 8.41
C GLU A 55 -13.99 -2.15 8.76
N ASP A 56 -13.61 -1.08 9.48
CA ASP A 56 -14.51 -0.05 9.98
C ASP A 56 -14.73 1.06 8.95
N LYS A 57 -15.98 1.20 8.48
CA LYS A 57 -16.36 2.23 7.50
C LYS A 57 -16.21 3.66 8.03
N GLY A 58 -16.47 3.88 9.32
CA GLY A 58 -16.31 5.17 9.98
C GLY A 58 -14.86 5.62 9.98
N ARG A 59 -13.95 4.76 10.44
CA ARG A 59 -12.49 5.03 10.41
C ARG A 59 -11.97 5.27 9.00
N ALA A 60 -12.48 4.53 8.01
CA ALA A 60 -12.12 4.76 6.62
C ALA A 60 -12.62 6.12 6.09
N THR A 61 -13.83 6.53 6.49
CA THR A 61 -14.41 7.83 6.10
C THR A 61 -13.67 9.01 6.75
N GLU A 62 -13.29 8.88 8.02
CA GLU A 62 -12.43 9.86 8.70
C GLU A 62 -11.07 9.99 8.01
N ALA A 63 -10.43 8.86 7.69
CA ALA A 63 -9.16 8.86 6.97
C ALA A 63 -9.27 9.51 5.58
N LEU A 64 -10.36 9.26 4.84
CA LEU A 64 -10.65 9.92 3.56
C LEU A 64 -10.76 11.44 3.75
N GLY A 65 -11.49 11.90 4.77
CA GLY A 65 -11.66 13.33 5.08
C GLY A 65 -10.35 14.03 5.43
N ARG A 66 -9.55 13.43 6.33
CA ARG A 66 -8.22 13.95 6.70
C ARG A 66 -7.29 14.00 5.49
N ALA A 67 -7.21 12.94 4.69
CA ALA A 67 -6.36 12.87 3.52
C ALA A 67 -6.77 13.85 2.42
N SER A 68 -8.08 14.04 2.21
CA SER A 68 -8.59 15.02 1.24
C SER A 68 -8.24 16.45 1.64
N ARG A 69 -8.32 16.76 2.93
CA ARG A 69 -7.91 18.07 3.47
C ARG A 69 -6.41 18.26 3.32
N TRP A 70 -5.61 17.30 3.80
CA TRP A 70 -4.16 17.31 3.68
C TRP A 70 -3.70 17.54 2.23
N TRP A 71 -4.31 16.85 1.25
CA TRP A 71 -3.96 17.04 -0.16
C TRP A 71 -4.31 18.43 -0.69
N ARG A 72 -5.41 19.04 -0.26
CA ARG A 72 -5.81 20.39 -0.71
C ARG A 72 -4.94 21.49 -0.14
N GLU A 73 -4.46 21.32 1.08
CA GLU A 73 -3.61 22.29 1.77
C GLU A 73 -2.17 22.33 1.20
N ARG A 74 -1.79 21.34 0.39
CA ARG A 74 -0.48 21.34 -0.29
C ARG A 74 -0.44 22.37 -1.43
N PRO A 75 0.70 23.08 -1.62
CA PRO A 75 0.91 23.93 -2.77
C PRO A 75 0.68 23.18 -4.10
N PRO A 76 0.03 23.78 -5.11
CA PRO A 76 -0.15 23.16 -6.42
C PRO A 76 1.14 22.64 -7.06
N ALA A 77 2.25 23.36 -6.88
CA ALA A 77 3.56 22.96 -7.41
C ALA A 77 4.13 21.67 -6.78
N GLU A 78 3.68 21.32 -5.57
CA GLU A 78 4.12 20.13 -4.83
C GLU A 78 3.16 18.94 -4.97
N ARG A 79 2.16 19.04 -5.86
CA ARG A 79 1.18 17.99 -6.12
C ARG A 79 1.50 17.32 -7.45
N PRO A 80 2.08 16.10 -7.44
CA PRO A 80 2.31 15.37 -8.68
C PRO A 80 1.01 15.18 -9.47
N PRO A 81 1.09 15.16 -10.81
CA PRO A 81 -0.09 14.99 -11.64
C PRO A 81 -0.74 13.62 -11.39
N LEU A 82 -2.07 13.60 -11.34
CA LEU A 82 -2.84 12.37 -11.26
C LEU A 82 -3.01 11.76 -12.65
N VAL A 83 -2.97 10.43 -12.74
CA VAL A 83 -3.25 9.71 -13.99
C VAL A 83 -4.72 9.92 -14.38
N GLN A 84 -4.93 10.44 -15.59
CA GLN A 84 -6.24 10.69 -16.17
C GLN A 84 -6.86 9.42 -16.77
N GLY A 85 -8.17 9.43 -17.02
CA GLY A 85 -8.88 8.31 -17.66
C GLY A 85 -9.02 7.07 -16.77
N THR A 86 -8.84 7.21 -15.45
CA THR A 86 -9.03 6.14 -14.48
C THR A 86 -10.32 6.36 -13.70
N SER A 87 -10.86 5.35 -13.02
CA SER A 87 -12.05 5.54 -12.15
C SER A 87 -11.83 6.55 -11.00
N SER A 88 -10.57 6.95 -10.77
CA SER A 88 -10.17 7.95 -9.76
C SER A 88 -9.67 9.27 -10.38
N SER A 89 -9.65 9.40 -11.71
CA SER A 89 -9.22 10.64 -12.36
C SER A 89 -10.22 11.76 -12.05
N GLY A 90 -9.83 12.68 -11.18
CA GLY A 90 -10.68 13.76 -10.67
C GLY A 90 -10.83 13.77 -9.15
N ARG A 91 -10.51 12.67 -8.47
CA ARG A 91 -10.51 12.59 -6.99
C ARG A 91 -9.16 12.08 -6.51
N PRO A 92 -8.30 12.95 -5.94
CA PRO A 92 -6.96 12.55 -5.49
C PRO A 92 -7.03 11.47 -4.41
N VAL A 93 -8.04 11.52 -3.54
CA VAL A 93 -8.24 10.54 -2.48
C VAL A 93 -9.53 9.78 -2.70
N THR A 94 -9.45 8.46 -2.65
CA THR A 94 -10.58 7.55 -2.83
C THR A 94 -10.68 6.57 -1.68
N ILE A 95 -11.89 6.11 -1.43
CA ILE A 95 -12.20 4.97 -0.56
C ILE A 95 -12.79 3.88 -1.44
N THR A 96 -12.31 2.64 -1.30
CA THR A 96 -12.85 1.48 -2.02
C THR A 96 -13.05 0.34 -1.05
N TRP A 97 -14.24 -0.27 -1.09
CA TRP A 97 -14.51 -1.50 -0.37
C TRP A 97 -14.00 -2.70 -1.18
N LYS A 98 -13.12 -3.49 -0.59
CA LYS A 98 -12.70 -4.80 -1.10
C LYS A 98 -12.71 -5.77 0.08
N ALA A 99 -13.75 -6.59 0.16
CA ALA A 99 -13.99 -7.44 1.32
C ALA A 99 -12.71 -8.18 1.77
N PRO A 100 -12.41 -8.18 3.09
CA PRO A 100 -13.20 -7.61 4.19
C PRO A 100 -12.83 -6.16 4.56
N LEU A 101 -12.13 -5.40 3.69
CA LEU A 101 -11.46 -4.15 4.08
C LEU A 101 -11.83 -2.95 3.21
N TYR A 102 -12.04 -1.81 3.86
CA TYR A 102 -12.00 -0.49 3.24
C TYR A 102 -10.55 -0.07 3.01
N ARG A 103 -10.27 0.39 1.80
CA ARG A 103 -8.97 0.89 1.34
C ARG A 103 -9.08 2.37 1.06
N VAL A 104 -8.40 3.19 1.84
CA VAL A 104 -8.25 4.63 1.56
C VAL A 104 -6.94 4.84 0.83
N ARG A 105 -7.00 5.41 -0.37
CA ARG A 105 -5.85 5.58 -1.27
C ARG A 105 -5.75 7.01 -1.77
N LEU A 106 -4.52 7.46 -1.98
CA LEU A 106 -4.17 8.70 -2.65
C LEU A 106 -3.51 8.38 -4.01
N GLY A 107 -3.83 9.15 -5.05
CA GLY A 107 -3.41 8.93 -6.44
C GLY A 107 -4.61 8.71 -7.37
N PRO A 108 -4.43 8.06 -8.53
CA PRO A 108 -3.23 7.34 -8.99
C PRO A 108 -2.12 8.24 -9.52
N PHE A 109 -0.88 7.79 -9.38
CA PHE A 109 0.35 8.36 -9.92
C PHE A 109 0.91 7.48 -11.04
N ALA A 110 1.59 8.10 -12.00
CA ALA A 110 2.10 7.41 -13.18
C ALA A 110 3.33 6.56 -12.88
N THR A 111 4.16 7.00 -11.93
CA THR A 111 5.41 6.34 -11.56
C THR A 111 5.48 6.03 -10.07
N GLU A 112 6.33 5.06 -9.73
CA GLU A 112 6.63 4.69 -8.35
C GLU A 112 7.25 5.86 -7.59
N THR A 113 8.25 6.52 -8.19
CA THR A 113 8.95 7.67 -7.62
C THR A 113 7.99 8.83 -7.28
N GLN A 114 6.96 9.08 -8.10
CA GLN A 114 5.93 10.07 -7.76
C GLN A 114 5.14 9.66 -6.52
N ALA A 115 4.77 8.38 -6.42
CA ALA A 115 4.04 7.86 -5.26
C ALA A 115 4.90 7.85 -3.99
N GLU A 116 6.20 7.55 -4.11
CA GLU A 116 7.17 7.59 -3.00
C GLU A 116 7.36 9.01 -2.48
N ALA A 117 7.56 9.99 -3.36
CA ALA A 117 7.67 11.40 -2.94
C ALA A 117 6.42 11.87 -2.19
N VAL A 118 5.23 11.43 -2.63
CA VAL A 118 3.98 11.72 -1.94
C VAL A 118 3.87 10.97 -0.61
N LEU A 119 4.32 9.72 -0.56
CA LEU A 119 4.37 8.93 0.67
C LEU A 119 5.26 9.61 1.72
N ASP A 120 6.46 10.03 1.35
CA ASP A 120 7.40 10.69 2.26
C ASP A 120 6.80 11.95 2.87
N ALA A 121 6.10 12.74 2.06
CA ALA A 121 5.40 13.92 2.52
C ALA A 121 4.16 13.58 3.39
N ALA A 122 3.50 12.45 3.13
CA ALA A 122 2.29 12.02 3.85
C ALA A 122 2.59 11.31 5.17
N ARG A 123 3.79 10.71 5.32
CA ARG A 123 4.21 9.91 6.49
C ARG A 123 3.91 10.55 7.85
N PRO A 124 4.16 11.85 8.10
CA PRO A 124 3.84 12.46 9.38
C PRO A 124 2.35 12.41 9.75
N ALA A 125 1.46 12.50 8.76
CA ALA A 125 0.01 12.45 8.96
C ALA A 125 -0.58 11.03 8.83
N PHE A 126 0.12 10.15 8.12
CA PHE A 126 -0.30 8.78 7.82
C PHE A 126 0.89 7.81 7.99
N PRO A 127 1.27 7.47 9.24
CA PRO A 127 2.51 6.72 9.51
C PRO A 127 2.46 5.28 8.99
N GLU A 128 1.26 4.71 8.81
CA GLU A 128 1.05 3.36 8.26
C GLU A 128 0.97 3.35 6.73
N ALA A 129 1.20 4.50 6.07
CA ALA A 129 1.05 4.59 4.63
C ALA A 129 2.16 3.83 3.88
N PHE A 130 1.83 3.28 2.72
CA PHE A 130 2.77 2.61 1.83
C PHE A 130 2.38 2.75 0.35
N VAL A 131 3.34 2.57 -0.56
CA VAL A 131 3.08 2.57 -2.00
C VAL A 131 2.50 1.22 -2.43
N ALA A 132 1.37 1.24 -3.11
CA ALA A 132 0.68 0.08 -3.62
C ALA A 132 0.54 0.17 -5.16
N PRO A 133 1.17 -0.74 -5.92
CA PRO A 133 0.98 -0.81 -7.35
C PRO A 133 -0.41 -1.34 -7.71
N ASN A 134 -0.93 -0.92 -8.85
CA ASN A 134 -2.15 -1.44 -9.45
C ASN A 134 -1.99 -1.47 -10.98
N ARG A 135 -2.85 -2.21 -11.69
CA ARG A 135 -2.99 -2.09 -13.14
C ARG A 135 -4.22 -1.25 -13.47
N ALA A 136 -4.06 -0.25 -14.33
CA ALA A 136 -5.20 0.40 -14.95
C ALA A 136 -5.91 -0.60 -15.87
N ALA A 137 -7.23 -0.63 -15.84
CA ALA A 137 -7.99 -1.35 -16.86
C ALA A 137 -7.74 -0.69 -18.22
N ALA A 138 -7.64 -1.49 -19.29
CA ALA A 138 -7.57 -0.94 -20.64
C ALA A 138 -8.80 -0.04 -20.88
N PRO A 139 -8.63 1.12 -21.56
CA PRO A 139 -9.75 1.98 -21.87
C PRO A 139 -10.78 1.18 -22.68
N ALA A 140 -12.05 1.22 -22.27
CA ALA A 140 -13.12 0.56 -22.99
C ALA A 140 -13.17 1.11 -24.42
N GLN A 141 -12.85 0.27 -25.42
CA GLN A 141 -13.08 0.61 -26.82
C GLN A 141 -14.58 0.85 -26.99
N LYS A 142 -14.95 2.12 -27.23
CA LYS A 142 -16.30 2.45 -27.70
C LYS A 142 -16.46 1.81 -29.07
N ARG A 143 -17.37 0.84 -29.17
CA ARG A 143 -17.84 0.29 -30.45
C ARG A 143 -18.80 1.27 -31.11
#